data_AF-A0A8J7C1S2-F1
#
_entry.id   AF-A0A8J7C1S2-F1
#
_cell.length_a   1.000
_cell.length_b   1.000
_cell.length_c   1.000
_cell.angle_alpha   90.00
_cell.angle_beta   90.00
_cell.angle_gamma   90.00
#
_symmetry.space_group_name_H-M   'P 1'
#
loop_
_entity.id
_entity.type
_entity.pdbx_description
1 polymer ?
#
loop_
_entity_poly.entity_id
_entity_poly.type
_entity_poly.pdbx_seq_one_letter_code
_entity_poly.pdbx_strand_id
1 'polypeptide(L)'
;MARGLELDWVVIRVQPLKKVLIVAVVGLVAAALVFFAYKSLNLSPEARARRSVDRATTAQGHAETQPLPPRWRGELEGASDQLNTARAEYAEQNWKDAEAMADSARRRFEALAGAGDQELVGVGQFFSLEGRVELQRAGQTEWENAHQQLPVFNGDFVRTGRDGNAEILFADGSLYRISPNSLLEIHHQVSQEGSGTVKMVVGRINVYTSGTSSTVTTNAVETEIRRDSRVAVDVAADNEETTVSAFQGSARVRNSLGDEVVINEREAIAASAGGSISEKRKIPDPPFPVEPQNNAGFDVGQKDVIELVWRGRPVGGAVHLQVSRSKIFDDAQLDVDASYLARDTARLRLVAPGTYFWRVAALADRITPSEWSAVRRFRVFSSSADPLLSDTTPPKLVVYPP
;
A
#
# COMPACT_ATOMS: atom_id res chain seq x y z
N MET A 1 24.28 -55.39 -40.96
CA MET A 1 23.54 -54.68 -42.04
C MET A 1 22.07 -54.72 -41.70
N ALA A 2 21.39 -53.58 -41.85
CA ALA A 2 20.03 -53.33 -41.39
C ALA A 2 18.93 -53.97 -42.26
N ARG A 3 17.72 -54.10 -41.68
CA ARG A 3 16.36 -53.86 -42.23
C ARG A 3 15.35 -54.68 -41.41
N GLY A 4 14.26 -54.17 -40.85
CA GLY A 4 13.64 -52.86 -40.77
C GLY A 4 12.33 -53.11 -40.02
N LEU A 5 12.06 -52.38 -38.94
CA LEU A 5 10.76 -52.41 -38.27
C LEU A 5 9.81 -51.53 -39.06
N GLU A 6 8.70 -52.12 -39.52
CA GLU A 6 7.60 -51.43 -40.19
C GLU A 6 7.02 -50.35 -39.26
N LEU A 7 7.05 -49.11 -39.74
CA LEU A 7 6.32 -47.99 -39.15
C LEU A 7 4.86 -48.09 -39.59
N ASP A 8 3.99 -48.40 -38.62
CA ASP A 8 2.55 -48.30 -38.74
C ASP A 8 2.19 -46.83 -39.03
N TRP A 9 1.68 -46.57 -40.22
CA TRP A 9 1.35 -45.25 -40.73
C TRP A 9 -0.02 -44.87 -40.18
N VAL A 10 -0.03 -44.00 -39.17
CA VAL A 10 -1.26 -43.34 -38.71
C VAL A 10 -1.76 -42.42 -39.81
N VAL A 11 -2.85 -42.81 -40.49
CA VAL A 11 -3.61 -41.91 -41.37
C VAL A 11 -4.29 -40.86 -40.52
N ILE A 12 -3.64 -39.70 -40.38
CA ILE A 12 -4.32 -38.51 -39.86
C ILE A 12 -5.23 -38.00 -40.98
N ARG A 13 -6.52 -38.32 -40.91
CA ARG A 13 -7.56 -37.75 -41.78
C ARG A 13 -7.37 -36.23 -41.82
N VAL A 14 -7.44 -35.60 -42.99
CA VAL A 14 -7.05 -34.20 -43.24
C VAL A 14 -8.06 -33.16 -42.72
N GLN A 15 -9.19 -33.60 -42.14
CA GLN A 15 -10.25 -32.70 -41.64
C GLN A 15 -10.00 -31.99 -40.28
N PRO A 16 -9.23 -32.49 -39.29
CA PRO A 16 -8.88 -31.75 -38.10
C PRO A 16 -7.74 -30.76 -38.33
N LEU A 17 -6.90 -30.91 -39.38
CA LEU A 17 -5.76 -30.01 -39.63
C LEU A 17 -6.20 -28.58 -39.95
N LYS A 18 -7.26 -28.42 -40.75
CA LYS A 18 -7.85 -27.10 -41.03
C LYS A 18 -8.44 -26.45 -39.78
N LYS A 19 -9.05 -27.23 -38.87
CA LYS A 19 -9.59 -26.72 -37.61
C LYS A 19 -8.48 -26.28 -36.66
N VAL A 20 -7.39 -27.06 -36.55
CA VAL A 20 -6.22 -26.70 -35.74
C VAL A 20 -5.55 -25.44 -36.29
N LEU A 21 -5.43 -25.30 -37.61
CA LEU A 21 -4.86 -24.10 -38.24
C LEU A 21 -5.72 -22.86 -37.97
N ILE A 22 -7.05 -22.97 -38.08
CA ILE A 22 -7.97 -21.87 -37.79
C ILE A 22 -7.88 -21.47 -36.31
N VAL A 23 -7.85 -22.43 -35.39
CA VAL A 23 -7.70 -22.16 -33.95
C VAL A 23 -6.37 -21.50 -33.65
N ALA A 24 -5.27 -21.93 -34.29
CA ALA A 24 -3.95 -21.32 -34.12
C ALA A 24 -3.92 -19.87 -34.64
N VAL A 25 -4.52 -19.60 -35.81
CA VAL A 25 -4.60 -18.25 -36.39
C VAL A 25 -5.48 -17.34 -35.53
N VAL A 26 -6.65 -17.81 -35.09
CA VAL A 26 -7.53 -17.05 -34.18
C VAL A 26 -6.83 -16.77 -32.85
N GLY A 27 -6.08 -17.74 -32.32
CA GLY A 27 -5.27 -17.57 -31.11
C GLY A 27 -4.18 -16.51 -31.28
N LEU A 28 -3.48 -16.49 -32.41
CA LEU A 28 -2.47 -15.48 -32.73
C LEU A 28 -3.08 -14.07 -32.88
N VAL A 29 -4.22 -13.96 -33.55
CA VAL A 29 -4.94 -12.69 -33.70
C VAL A 29 -5.44 -12.18 -32.35
N ALA A 30 -6.00 -13.06 -31.51
CA ALA A 30 -6.41 -12.71 -30.16
C ALA A 30 -5.21 -12.27 -29.30
N ALA A 31 -4.08 -12.98 -29.37
CA ALA A 31 -2.86 -12.60 -28.67
C ALA A 31 -2.30 -11.26 -29.15
N ALA A 32 -2.35 -10.98 -30.46
CA ALA A 32 -1.94 -9.70 -31.02
C ALA A 32 -2.87 -8.55 -30.59
N LEU A 33 -4.18 -8.79 -30.53
CA LEU A 33 -5.16 -7.81 -30.03
C LEU A 33 -4.96 -7.54 -28.54
N VAL A 34 -4.71 -8.57 -27.72
CA VAL A 34 -4.39 -8.42 -26.30
C VAL A 34 -3.07 -7.67 -26.11
N PHE A 35 -2.04 -7.97 -26.90
CA PHE A 35 -0.76 -7.26 -26.87
C PHE A 35 -0.92 -5.79 -27.28
N PHE A 36 -1.70 -5.51 -28.32
CA PHE A 36 -1.94 -4.15 -28.78
C PHE A 36 -2.80 -3.36 -27.78
N ALA A 37 -3.84 -3.99 -27.22
CA ALA A 37 -4.64 -3.43 -26.13
C ALA A 37 -3.76 -3.12 -24.90
N TYR A 38 -2.90 -4.07 -24.48
CA TYR A 38 -1.94 -3.88 -23.40
C TYR A 38 -1.00 -2.69 -23.64
N LYS A 39 -0.43 -2.58 -24.85
CA LYS A 39 0.46 -1.47 -25.21
C LYS A 39 -0.28 -0.13 -25.32
N SER A 40 -1.54 -0.13 -25.74
CA SER A 40 -2.35 1.09 -25.88
C SER A 40 -2.93 1.60 -24.55
N LEU A 41 -3.15 0.71 -23.58
CA LEU A 41 -3.78 1.03 -22.30
C LEU A 41 -2.78 1.30 -21.18
N ASN A 42 -1.56 0.74 -21.23
CA ASN A 42 -0.50 1.09 -20.30
C ASN A 42 0.32 2.28 -20.83
N LEU A 43 0.29 3.41 -20.09
CA LEU A 43 1.21 4.52 -20.35
C LEU A 43 2.66 4.02 -20.29
N SER A 44 3.49 4.49 -21.24
CA SER A 44 4.93 4.24 -21.21
C SER A 44 5.55 4.74 -19.90
N PRO A 45 6.66 4.15 -19.43
CA PRO A 45 7.34 4.62 -18.22
C PRO A 45 7.66 6.13 -18.24
N GLU A 46 8.10 6.63 -19.39
CA GLU A 46 8.30 8.06 -19.64
C GLU A 46 7.03 8.88 -19.44
N ALA A 47 5.90 8.44 -20.01
CA ALA A 47 4.63 9.16 -19.90
C ALA A 47 4.07 9.14 -18.46
N ARG A 48 4.34 8.08 -17.68
CA ARG A 48 4.00 8.03 -16.25
C ARG A 48 4.87 9.00 -15.46
N ALA A 49 6.19 8.93 -15.62
CA ALA A 49 7.13 9.82 -14.95
C ALA A 49 6.80 11.29 -15.27
N ARG A 50 6.51 11.59 -16.54
CA ARG A 50 6.09 12.93 -16.97
C ARG A 50 4.84 13.39 -16.24
N ARG A 51 3.80 12.55 -16.23
CA ARG A 51 2.54 12.85 -15.52
C ARG A 51 2.77 13.09 -14.03
N SER A 52 3.65 12.32 -13.37
CA SER A 52 3.96 12.52 -11.96
C SER A 52 4.71 13.83 -11.70
N VAL A 53 5.70 14.18 -12.54
CA VAL A 53 6.40 15.47 -12.47
C VAL A 53 5.44 16.65 -12.68
N ASP A 54 4.55 16.55 -13.67
CA ASP A 54 3.55 17.59 -13.95
C ASP A 54 2.61 17.77 -12.74
N ARG A 55 2.09 16.67 -12.16
CA ARG A 55 1.24 16.73 -10.97
C ARG A 55 1.95 17.32 -9.75
N ALA A 56 3.21 16.94 -9.53
CA ALA A 56 4.01 17.50 -8.46
C ALA A 56 4.25 19.00 -8.64
N THR A 57 4.46 19.45 -9.89
CA THR A 57 4.60 20.87 -10.24
C THR A 57 3.32 21.65 -9.97
N THR A 58 2.15 21.09 -10.32
CA THR A 58 0.86 21.69 -9.97
C THR A 58 0.67 21.75 -8.45
N ALA A 59 1.03 20.69 -7.72
CA ALA A 59 0.94 20.67 -6.26
C ALA A 59 1.86 21.70 -5.60
N GLN A 60 3.09 21.88 -6.12
CA GLN A 60 4.01 22.94 -5.69
C GLN A 60 3.36 24.32 -5.80
N GLY A 61 2.80 24.65 -6.98
CA GLY A 61 2.12 25.92 -7.18
C GLY A 61 0.96 26.14 -6.21
N HIS A 62 0.18 25.09 -5.92
CA HIS A 62 -0.87 25.18 -4.90
C HIS A 62 -0.30 25.42 -3.50
N ALA A 63 0.75 24.71 -3.10
CA ALA A 63 1.37 24.86 -1.78
C ALA A 63 1.98 26.26 -1.58
N GLU A 64 2.65 26.81 -2.59
CA GLU A 64 3.24 28.16 -2.53
C GLU A 64 2.20 29.28 -2.41
N THR A 65 0.98 29.06 -2.90
CA THR A 65 -0.13 30.03 -2.76
C THR A 65 -0.82 29.97 -1.40
N GLN A 66 -0.57 28.95 -0.58
CA GLN A 66 -1.16 28.87 0.74
C GLN A 66 -0.36 29.71 1.76
N PRO A 67 -1.04 30.41 2.68
CA PRO A 67 -0.38 31.00 3.83
C PRO A 67 0.25 29.88 4.68
N LEU A 68 1.59 29.78 4.67
CA LEU A 68 2.34 28.76 5.40
C LEU A 68 3.10 29.38 6.58
N PRO A 69 2.93 28.86 7.82
CA PRO A 69 3.70 29.30 8.97
C PRO A 69 5.23 29.19 8.78
N PRO A 70 6.04 30.06 9.42
CA PRO A 70 7.51 30.11 9.25
C PRO A 70 8.25 28.78 9.37
N ARG A 71 7.81 27.88 10.24
CA ARG A 71 8.43 26.56 10.45
C ARG A 71 8.27 25.61 9.26
N TRP A 72 7.22 25.78 8.46
CA TRP A 72 6.95 24.91 7.30
C TRP A 72 7.74 25.33 6.06
N ARG A 73 8.44 26.47 6.11
CA ARG A 73 9.27 26.92 4.98
C ARG A 73 10.38 25.92 4.64
N GLY A 74 10.99 25.30 5.65
CA GLY A 74 12.01 24.27 5.43
C GLY A 74 11.46 23.03 4.72
N GLU A 75 10.24 22.61 5.07
CA GLU A 75 9.57 21.47 4.40
C GLU A 75 9.16 21.81 2.96
N LEU A 76 8.68 23.04 2.72
CA LEU A 76 8.38 23.52 1.36
C LEU A 76 9.65 23.53 0.49
N GLU A 77 10.77 23.98 1.05
CA GLU A 77 12.08 23.97 0.40
C GLU A 77 12.54 22.54 0.10
N GLY A 78 12.49 21.64 1.09
CA GLY A 78 12.84 20.23 0.93
C GLY A 78 11.97 19.48 -0.09
N ALA A 79 10.66 19.78 -0.15
CA ALA A 79 9.77 19.23 -1.18
C ALA A 79 10.10 19.78 -2.58
N SER A 80 10.50 21.05 -2.67
CA SER A 80 10.93 21.70 -3.91
C SER A 80 12.25 21.11 -4.44
N ASP A 81 13.22 20.89 -3.55
CA ASP A 81 14.46 20.21 -3.88
C ASP A 81 14.22 18.79 -4.39
N GLN A 82 13.32 18.05 -3.74
CA GLN A 82 12.95 16.71 -4.20
C GLN A 82 12.32 16.71 -5.59
N LEU A 83 11.46 17.69 -5.91
CA LEU A 83 10.89 17.85 -7.25
C LEU A 83 11.96 18.24 -8.28
N ASN A 84 12.95 19.04 -7.91
CA ASN A 84 14.08 19.36 -8.78
C ASN A 84 14.93 18.12 -9.07
N THR A 85 15.20 17.28 -8.08
CA THR A 85 15.87 15.98 -8.30
C THR A 85 15.04 15.08 -9.21
N ALA A 86 13.72 15.01 -9.03
CA ALA A 86 12.85 14.24 -9.91
C ALA A 86 12.91 14.73 -11.38
N ARG A 87 13.01 16.04 -11.61
CA ARG A 87 13.20 16.63 -12.95
C ARG A 87 14.57 16.29 -13.53
N ALA A 88 15.61 16.24 -12.71
CA ALA A 88 16.95 15.82 -13.13
C ALA A 88 16.96 14.33 -13.56
N GLU A 89 16.40 13.44 -12.73
CA GLU A 89 16.26 12.02 -13.06
C GLU A 89 15.43 11.79 -14.34
N TYR A 90 14.39 12.61 -14.54
CA TYR A 90 13.62 12.59 -15.78
C TYR A 90 14.47 12.99 -17.00
N ALA A 91 15.32 14.01 -16.87
CA ALA A 91 16.24 14.43 -17.93
C ALA A 91 17.30 13.37 -18.26
N GLU A 92 17.74 12.60 -17.26
CA GLU A 92 18.66 11.46 -17.40
C GLU A 92 17.99 10.17 -17.89
N GLN A 93 16.69 10.19 -18.18
CA GLN A 93 15.89 9.04 -18.63
C GLN A 93 15.71 7.94 -17.57
N ASN A 94 15.97 8.25 -16.30
CA ASN A 94 15.71 7.38 -15.15
C ASN A 94 14.24 7.46 -14.73
N TRP A 95 13.34 7.00 -15.60
CA TRP A 95 11.89 7.21 -15.46
C TRP A 95 11.30 6.70 -14.14
N LYS A 96 11.81 5.58 -13.63
CA LYS A 96 11.30 4.96 -12.41
C LYS A 96 11.61 5.82 -11.18
N ASP A 97 12.82 6.36 -11.10
CA ASP A 97 13.26 7.18 -9.98
C ASP A 97 12.62 8.56 -10.06
N ALA A 98 12.52 9.13 -11.26
CA ALA A 98 11.74 10.34 -11.52
C ALA A 98 10.27 10.21 -11.09
N GLU A 99 9.60 9.11 -11.44
CA GLU A 99 8.21 8.82 -11.03
C GLU A 99 8.10 8.76 -9.49
N ALA A 100 8.99 8.00 -8.83
CA ALA A 100 8.97 7.81 -7.38
C ALA A 100 9.26 9.11 -6.59
N MET A 101 10.26 9.88 -7.02
CA MET A 101 10.61 11.15 -6.39
C MET A 101 9.53 12.22 -6.62
N ALA A 102 8.99 12.32 -7.84
CA ALA A 102 7.91 13.26 -8.14
C ALA A 102 6.64 12.95 -7.34
N ASP A 103 6.26 11.67 -7.23
CA ASP A 103 5.10 11.28 -6.43
C ASP A 103 5.28 11.56 -4.93
N SER A 104 6.53 11.45 -4.44
CA SER A 104 6.87 11.76 -3.05
C SER A 104 6.80 13.27 -2.79
N ALA A 105 7.39 14.09 -3.67
CA ALA A 105 7.28 15.54 -3.61
C ALA A 105 5.82 16.01 -3.69
N ARG A 106 5.02 15.44 -4.60
CA ARG A 106 3.58 15.74 -4.73
C ARG A 106 2.83 15.55 -3.41
N ARG A 107 3.03 14.41 -2.73
CA ARG A 107 2.35 14.13 -1.44
C ARG A 107 2.73 15.15 -0.37
N ARG A 108 3.99 15.61 -0.35
CA ARG A 108 4.44 16.65 0.59
C ARG A 108 3.79 17.98 0.30
N PHE A 109 3.75 18.40 -0.96
CA PHE A 109 3.03 19.63 -1.34
C PHE A 109 1.54 19.56 -1.01
N GLU A 110 0.90 18.42 -1.22
CA GLU A 110 -0.50 18.21 -0.82
C GLU A 110 -0.70 18.28 0.70
N ALA A 111 0.24 17.72 1.48
CA ALA A 111 0.21 17.83 2.94
C ALA A 111 0.41 19.28 3.43
N LEU A 112 1.36 20.02 2.84
CA LEU A 112 1.59 21.43 3.13
C LEU A 112 0.38 22.29 2.75
N ALA A 113 -0.18 22.06 1.55
CA ALA A 113 -1.37 22.77 1.10
C ALA A 113 -2.60 22.47 1.98
N GLY A 114 -2.70 21.25 2.52
CA GLY A 114 -3.75 20.86 3.47
C GLY A 114 -3.54 21.35 4.90
N ALA A 115 -2.31 21.72 5.28
CA ALA A 115 -1.99 22.23 6.62
C ALA A 115 -2.48 23.67 6.85
N GLY A 116 -2.50 24.50 5.79
CA GLY A 116 -3.01 25.89 5.84
C GLY A 116 -2.22 26.84 6.77
N ASP A 117 -2.83 27.99 7.10
CA ASP A 117 -2.26 29.03 7.99
C ASP A 117 -2.32 28.65 9.48
N GLN A 118 -2.86 27.47 9.80
CA GLN A 118 -3.04 27.08 11.18
C GLN A 118 -1.68 26.73 11.78
N GLU A 119 -1.22 27.61 12.67
CA GLU A 119 -0.24 27.30 13.68
C GLU A 119 -0.72 26.04 14.44
N LEU A 120 -0.21 24.85 14.08
CA LEU A 120 -0.35 23.61 14.86
C LEU A 120 -0.30 23.98 16.34
N VAL A 121 -1.48 23.92 16.95
CA VAL A 121 -1.66 24.06 18.39
C VAL A 121 -1.26 22.71 18.96
N GLY A 122 0.03 22.41 19.05
CA GLY A 122 0.51 21.08 19.47
C GLY A 122 1.77 20.64 18.75
N VAL A 123 2.17 19.40 19.01
CA VAL A 123 3.37 18.78 18.43
C VAL A 123 3.10 18.07 17.10
N GLY A 124 1.83 17.77 16.84
CA GLY A 124 1.35 17.20 15.58
C GLY A 124 -0.16 17.28 15.50
N GLN A 125 -0.73 16.71 14.44
CA GLN A 125 -2.17 16.63 14.25
C GLN A 125 -2.56 15.37 13.47
N PHE A 126 -3.79 14.89 13.70
CA PHE A 126 -4.36 13.84 12.88
C PHE A 126 -4.56 14.32 11.43
N PHE A 127 -3.85 13.70 10.49
CA PHE A 127 -3.93 14.01 9.06
C PHE A 127 -5.08 13.28 8.38
N SER A 128 -5.23 11.99 8.69
CA SER A 128 -6.34 11.14 8.23
C SER A 128 -6.61 10.04 9.23
N LEU A 129 -7.85 9.59 9.32
CA LEU A 129 -8.25 8.48 10.18
C LEU A 129 -9.48 7.77 9.65
N GLU A 130 -9.57 6.49 9.95
CA GLU A 130 -10.64 5.59 9.53
C GLU A 130 -10.96 4.62 10.67
N GLY A 131 -12.22 4.21 10.78
CA GLY A 131 -12.69 3.37 11.88
C GLY A 131 -12.61 4.05 13.25
N ARG A 132 -12.50 3.26 14.31
CA ARG A 132 -12.44 3.79 15.69
C ARG A 132 -11.03 4.24 16.06
N VAL A 133 -10.87 5.54 16.24
CA VAL A 133 -9.64 6.17 16.74
C VAL A 133 -10.01 7.09 17.89
N GLU A 134 -9.33 6.91 19.02
CA GLU A 134 -9.63 7.65 20.24
C GLU A 134 -8.33 8.25 20.80
N LEU A 135 -8.46 9.43 21.39
CA LEU A 135 -7.41 10.19 22.04
C LEU A 135 -7.75 10.34 23.51
N GLN A 136 -6.77 10.22 24.39
CA GLN A 136 -6.89 10.59 25.80
C GLN A 136 -5.87 11.69 26.07
N ARG A 137 -6.35 12.83 26.58
CA ARG A 137 -5.49 13.97 26.87
C ARG A 137 -4.57 13.70 28.05
N ALA A 138 -3.39 14.29 28.01
CA ALA A 138 -2.44 14.23 29.13
C ALA A 138 -3.11 14.60 30.47
N GLY A 139 -3.02 13.69 31.45
CA GLY A 139 -3.60 13.86 32.79
C GLY A 139 -5.13 13.71 32.87
N GLN A 140 -5.81 13.40 31.77
CA GLN A 140 -7.23 13.07 31.75
C GLN A 140 -7.43 11.56 31.66
N THR A 141 -8.57 11.09 32.16
CA THR A 141 -8.93 9.66 32.13
C THR A 141 -9.94 9.32 31.04
N GLU A 142 -10.61 10.33 30.48
CA GLU A 142 -11.61 10.15 29.44
C GLU A 142 -10.96 10.00 28.06
N TRP A 143 -11.59 9.16 27.24
CA TRP A 143 -11.22 8.97 25.84
C TRP A 143 -12.21 9.75 24.97
N GLU A 144 -11.69 10.60 24.09
CA GLU A 144 -12.46 11.32 23.08
C GLU A 144 -12.25 10.70 21.70
N ASN A 145 -13.29 10.70 20.85
CA ASN A 145 -13.13 10.27 19.47
C ASN A 145 -12.26 11.27 18.70
N ALA A 146 -11.21 10.77 18.06
CA ALA A 146 -10.38 11.59 17.20
C ALA A 146 -11.11 11.95 15.90
N HIS A 147 -10.84 13.14 15.38
CA HIS A 147 -11.30 13.57 14.07
C HIS A 147 -10.13 14.21 13.30
N GLN A 148 -10.32 14.39 11.99
CA GLN A 148 -9.30 15.00 11.15
C GLN A 148 -8.92 16.39 11.69
N GLN A 149 -7.64 16.75 11.56
CA GLN A 149 -7.04 18.00 12.04
C GLN A 149 -7.08 18.20 13.57
N LEU A 150 -7.48 17.19 14.34
CA LEU A 150 -7.39 17.27 15.80
C LEU A 150 -5.91 17.33 16.21
N PRO A 151 -5.47 18.34 16.98
CA PRO A 151 -4.09 18.42 17.43
C PRO A 151 -3.79 17.40 18.53
N VAL A 152 -2.53 16.95 18.54
CA VAL A 152 -1.97 16.11 19.61
C VAL A 152 -0.87 16.85 20.36
N PHE A 153 -0.80 16.61 21.66
CA PHE A 153 0.17 17.19 22.58
C PHE A 153 1.02 16.12 23.25
N ASN A 154 2.12 16.54 23.87
CA ASN A 154 2.94 15.64 24.69
C ASN A 154 2.15 15.12 25.88
N GLY A 155 2.28 13.81 26.14
CA GLY A 155 1.53 13.08 27.15
C GLY A 155 0.15 12.61 26.70
N ASP A 156 -0.29 12.94 25.47
CA ASP A 156 -1.53 12.38 24.93
C ASP A 156 -1.35 10.89 24.59
N PHE A 157 -2.38 10.10 24.86
CA PHE A 157 -2.46 8.69 24.46
C PHE A 157 -3.37 8.54 23.25
N VAL A 158 -2.92 7.79 22.25
CA VAL A 158 -3.71 7.47 21.06
C VAL A 158 -3.98 5.98 21.03
N ARG A 159 -5.24 5.59 20.83
CA ARG A 159 -5.63 4.18 20.62
C ARG A 159 -6.43 3.99 19.35
N THR A 160 -6.20 2.88 18.68
CA THR A 160 -6.97 2.44 17.50
C THR A 160 -7.70 1.13 17.79
N GLY A 161 -8.96 1.04 17.36
CA GLY A 161 -9.74 -0.19 17.41
C GLY A 161 -9.30 -1.22 16.36
N ARG A 162 -10.07 -2.31 16.22
CA ARG A 162 -9.83 -3.35 15.20
C ARG A 162 -10.01 -2.85 13.77
N ASP A 163 -10.92 -1.89 13.58
CA ASP A 163 -11.16 -1.18 12.32
C ASP A 163 -10.37 0.16 12.25
N GLY A 164 -9.68 0.53 13.33
CA GLY A 164 -9.06 1.83 13.51
C GLY A 164 -7.73 1.97 12.77
N ASN A 165 -7.60 2.98 11.93
CA ASN A 165 -6.34 3.39 11.31
C ASN A 165 -6.19 4.91 11.48
N ALA A 166 -4.98 5.38 11.77
CA ALA A 166 -4.73 6.80 11.91
C ALA A 166 -3.39 7.20 11.33
N GLU A 167 -3.31 8.41 10.80
CA GLU A 167 -2.08 9.06 10.36
C GLU A 167 -1.93 10.36 11.13
N ILE A 168 -0.80 10.53 11.81
CA ILE A 168 -0.45 11.76 12.53
C ILE A 168 0.73 12.40 11.81
N LEU A 169 0.56 13.66 11.42
CA LEU A 169 1.62 14.49 10.87
C LEU A 169 2.18 15.37 11.99
N PHE A 170 3.46 15.20 12.29
CA PHE A 170 4.15 16.00 13.31
C PHE A 170 4.73 17.29 12.73
N ALA A 171 5.03 18.25 13.61
CA ALA A 171 5.55 19.56 13.25
C ALA A 171 6.93 19.53 12.56
N ASP A 172 7.65 18.42 12.68
CA ASP A 172 8.97 18.17 12.08
C ASP A 172 8.88 17.51 10.68
N GLY A 173 7.66 17.38 10.12
CA GLY A 173 7.41 16.77 8.82
C GLY A 173 7.33 15.25 8.83
N SER A 174 7.57 14.59 9.96
CA SER A 174 7.44 13.13 10.06
C SER A 174 5.98 12.69 10.07
N LEU A 175 5.68 11.59 9.37
CA LEU A 175 4.35 11.00 9.28
C LEU A 175 4.34 9.65 10.00
N TYR A 176 3.42 9.50 10.94
CA TYR A 176 3.26 8.29 11.75
C TYR A 176 1.94 7.62 11.38
N ARG A 177 2.01 6.41 10.82
CA ARG A 177 0.82 5.61 10.46
C ARG A 177 0.60 4.52 11.51
N ILE A 178 -0.48 4.66 12.25
CA ILE A 178 -0.88 3.80 13.37
C ILE A 178 -1.83 2.74 12.82
N SER A 179 -1.45 1.48 13.00
CA SER A 179 -2.24 0.32 12.53
C SER A 179 -3.39 0.01 13.49
N PRO A 180 -4.30 -0.91 13.16
CA PRO A 180 -5.34 -1.35 14.08
C PRO A 180 -4.80 -1.96 15.36
N ASN A 181 -5.64 -1.97 16.41
CA ASN A 181 -5.35 -2.53 17.73
C ASN A 181 -4.03 -2.00 18.33
N SER A 182 -3.78 -0.71 18.17
CA SER A 182 -2.54 -0.07 18.63
C SER A 182 -2.81 0.92 19.75
N LEU A 183 -1.84 1.05 20.66
CA LEU A 183 -1.81 2.05 21.73
C LEU A 183 -0.42 2.66 21.80
N LEU A 184 -0.37 3.99 21.84
CA LEU A 184 0.86 4.75 21.97
C LEU A 184 0.68 6.01 22.82
N GLU A 185 1.79 6.53 23.29
CA GLU A 185 1.90 7.79 24.01
C GLU A 185 2.82 8.75 23.23
N ILE A 186 2.40 10.00 23.12
CA ILE A 186 3.11 11.03 22.36
C ILE A 186 4.14 11.72 23.26
N HIS A 187 5.44 11.62 22.96
CA HIS A 187 6.51 12.42 23.60
C HIS A 187 7.35 13.14 22.54
N HIS A 188 6.73 14.06 21.82
CA HIS A 188 7.39 14.77 20.76
C HIS A 188 8.15 16.01 21.26
N GLN A 189 9.48 15.95 21.24
CA GLN A 189 10.32 17.11 21.49
C GLN A 189 11.05 17.49 20.20
N VAL A 190 10.93 18.76 19.81
CA VAL A 190 11.76 19.34 18.74
C VAL A 190 13.00 19.90 19.40
N SER A 191 14.14 19.21 19.26
CA SER A 191 15.44 19.72 19.69
C SER A 191 16.40 19.80 18.51
N GLN A 192 17.45 20.63 18.60
CA GLN A 192 18.49 20.72 17.56
C GLN A 192 19.32 19.42 17.43
N GLU A 193 19.18 18.46 18.36
CA GLU A 193 19.96 17.21 18.43
C GLU A 193 19.11 15.94 18.15
N GLY A 194 17.81 16.07 17.90
CA GLY A 194 16.92 14.94 17.59
C GLY A 194 15.45 15.31 17.65
N SER A 195 14.63 14.65 16.83
CA SER A 195 13.17 14.81 16.83
C SER A 195 12.46 13.67 17.55
N GLY A 196 11.41 14.03 18.28
CA GLY A 196 10.20 13.25 18.53
C GLY A 196 10.36 11.82 19.03
N THR A 197 10.11 11.58 20.33
CA THR A 197 10.02 10.24 20.90
C THR A 197 8.56 9.80 20.95
N VAL A 198 8.11 8.88 20.12
CA VAL A 198 6.80 8.23 20.35
C VAL A 198 7.02 6.96 21.15
N LYS A 199 6.30 6.78 22.26
CA LYS A 199 6.34 5.55 23.03
C LYS A 199 5.25 4.61 22.54
N MET A 200 5.64 3.52 21.90
CA MET A 200 4.74 2.46 21.45
C MET A 200 4.51 1.47 22.60
N VAL A 201 3.24 1.25 22.96
CA VAL A 201 2.89 0.31 24.05
C VAL A 201 2.54 -1.06 23.49
N VAL A 202 1.67 -1.12 22.47
CA VAL A 202 1.25 -2.36 21.82
C VAL A 202 0.73 -2.06 20.42
N GLY A 203 0.88 -2.99 19.49
CA GLY A 203 0.42 -2.88 18.11
C GLY A 203 1.53 -2.44 17.16
N ARG A 204 1.17 -1.83 16.03
CA ARG A 204 2.13 -1.49 14.97
C ARG A 204 2.06 -0.04 14.53
N ILE A 205 3.23 0.56 14.39
CA ILE A 205 3.40 1.90 13.85
C ILE A 205 4.41 1.90 12.70
N ASN A 206 4.11 2.64 11.63
CA ASN A 206 5.02 2.87 10.52
C ASN A 206 5.40 4.35 10.49
N VAL A 207 6.68 4.64 10.62
CA VAL A 207 7.22 5.99 10.68
C VAL A 207 7.90 6.33 9.37
N TYR A 208 7.58 7.50 8.84
CA TYR A 208 8.13 8.04 7.60
C TYR A 208 8.83 9.35 7.95
N THR A 209 10.14 9.38 7.79
CA THR A 209 10.96 10.57 8.07
C THR A 209 11.35 11.30 6.79
N SER A 210 11.51 12.62 6.88
CA SER A 210 11.87 13.51 5.78
C SER A 210 12.84 14.56 6.29
N GLY A 211 14.10 14.55 5.85
CA GLY A 211 15.09 15.55 6.26
C GLY A 211 15.55 15.48 7.74
N THR A 212 14.69 15.06 8.67
CA THR A 212 14.93 14.91 10.11
C THR A 212 14.89 13.44 10.54
N SER A 213 15.67 13.06 11.57
CA SER A 213 15.53 11.75 12.22
C SER A 213 14.32 11.74 13.14
N SER A 214 13.88 10.59 13.64
CA SER A 214 12.80 10.47 14.63
C SER A 214 13.02 9.26 15.53
N THR A 215 12.46 9.22 16.74
CA THR A 215 12.69 8.14 17.71
C THR A 215 11.40 7.45 18.14
N VAL A 216 11.42 6.12 18.16
CA VAL A 216 10.33 5.31 18.74
C VAL A 216 10.88 4.51 19.90
N THR A 217 10.25 4.60 21.06
CA THR A 217 10.59 3.81 22.25
C THR A 217 9.54 2.75 22.51
N THR A 218 9.99 1.58 22.96
CA THR A 218 9.14 0.52 23.50
C THR A 218 9.71 0.09 24.86
N ASN A 219 9.07 -0.86 25.54
CA ASN A 219 9.64 -1.43 26.75
C ASN A 219 10.91 -2.27 26.48
N ALA A 220 11.11 -2.72 25.24
CA ALA A 220 12.27 -3.53 24.85
C ALA A 220 13.43 -2.70 24.33
N VAL A 221 13.15 -1.70 23.49
CA VAL A 221 14.19 -0.97 22.73
C VAL A 221 13.84 0.49 22.48
N GLU A 222 14.88 1.29 22.30
CA GLU A 222 14.83 2.61 21.68
C GLU A 222 15.29 2.49 20.24
N THR A 223 14.48 2.98 19.30
CA THR A 223 14.74 2.94 17.85
C THR A 223 14.88 4.35 17.32
N GLU A 224 16.11 4.77 17.03
CA GLU A 224 16.43 6.02 16.34
C GLU A 224 16.37 5.80 14.83
N ILE A 225 15.35 6.36 14.19
CA ILE A 225 15.07 6.26 12.76
C ILE A 225 15.77 7.43 12.08
N ARG A 226 16.67 7.15 11.14
CA ARG A 226 17.40 8.21 10.44
C ARG A 226 16.47 9.00 9.51
N ARG A 227 16.94 10.13 9.00
CA ARG A 227 16.23 10.87 7.94
C ARG A 227 16.01 10.00 6.69
N ASP A 228 15.01 10.37 5.90
CA ASP A 228 14.67 9.72 4.62
C ASP A 228 14.49 8.20 4.74
N SER A 229 13.89 7.76 5.85
CA SER A 229 13.72 6.36 6.20
C SER A 229 12.25 6.00 6.41
N ARG A 230 11.97 4.70 6.27
CA ARG A 230 10.66 4.12 6.51
C ARG A 230 10.80 2.86 7.33
N VAL A 231 10.37 2.95 8.58
CA VAL A 231 10.61 1.92 9.58
C VAL A 231 9.30 1.58 10.26
N ALA A 232 9.02 0.29 10.38
CA ALA A 232 7.93 -0.19 11.21
C ALA A 232 8.46 -0.68 12.56
N VAL A 233 7.72 -0.35 13.61
CA VAL A 233 7.90 -0.88 14.95
C VAL A 233 6.61 -1.59 15.33
N ASP A 234 6.71 -2.89 15.59
CA ASP A 234 5.61 -3.76 15.98
C ASP A 234 5.87 -4.28 17.39
N VAL A 235 4.93 -4.12 18.30
CA VAL A 235 5.00 -4.60 19.68
C VAL A 235 3.87 -5.60 19.90
N ALA A 236 4.26 -6.85 20.15
CA ALA A 236 3.33 -7.94 20.37
C ALA A 236 2.57 -7.79 21.71
N ALA A 237 1.27 -8.07 21.70
CA ALA A 237 0.40 -7.87 22.86
C ALA A 237 0.57 -8.89 23.98
N ASP A 238 1.15 -10.05 23.68
CA ASP A 238 1.26 -11.20 24.58
C ASP A 238 2.57 -11.24 25.37
N ASN A 239 3.69 -10.89 24.73
CA ASN A 239 5.03 -10.97 25.32
C ASN A 239 5.84 -9.67 25.22
N GLU A 240 5.25 -8.59 24.70
CA GLU A 240 5.91 -7.29 24.47
C GLU A 240 7.17 -7.38 23.58
N GLU A 241 7.30 -8.45 22.80
CA GLU A 241 8.38 -8.57 21.82
C GLU A 241 8.23 -7.47 20.77
N THR A 242 9.30 -6.72 20.57
CA THR A 242 9.36 -5.62 19.61
C THR A 242 10.08 -6.09 18.36
N THR A 243 9.39 -6.09 17.22
CA THR A 243 10.00 -6.27 15.90
C THR A 243 10.20 -4.92 15.23
N VAL A 244 11.44 -4.60 14.88
CA VAL A 244 11.80 -3.38 14.13
C VAL A 244 12.19 -3.77 12.71
N SER A 245 11.55 -3.17 11.71
CA SER A 245 11.73 -3.48 10.30
C SER A 245 12.01 -2.21 9.50
N ALA A 246 13.20 -2.11 8.90
CA ALA A 246 13.55 -1.00 8.01
C ALA A 246 13.23 -1.36 6.56
N PHE A 247 12.18 -0.78 6.00
CA PHE A 247 11.79 -1.01 4.61
C PHE A 247 12.52 -0.09 3.62
N GLN A 248 12.95 1.08 4.09
CA GLN A 248 13.77 2.04 3.35
C GLN A 248 14.65 2.80 4.34
N GLY A 249 15.89 3.13 3.94
CA GLY A 249 16.80 3.89 4.79
C GLY A 249 17.40 3.04 5.91
N SER A 250 17.50 3.57 7.12
CA SER A 250 18.12 2.85 8.25
C SER A 250 17.62 3.33 9.61
N ALA A 251 17.77 2.47 10.62
CA ALA A 251 17.53 2.80 12.02
C ALA A 251 18.62 2.21 12.91
N ARG A 252 18.88 2.86 14.04
CA ARG A 252 19.71 2.36 15.13
C ARG A 252 18.78 1.90 16.25
N VAL A 253 18.91 0.65 16.66
CA VAL A 253 18.13 0.05 17.74
C VAL A 253 19.03 -0.21 18.92
N ARG A 254 18.63 0.26 20.10
CA ARG A 254 19.35 0.08 21.36
C ARG A 254 18.44 -0.56 22.40
N ASN A 255 18.90 -1.62 23.05
CA ASN A 255 18.17 -2.23 24.17
C ASN A 255 18.50 -1.55 25.51
N SER A 256 17.83 -1.98 26.57
CA SER A 256 18.07 -1.51 27.95
C SER A 256 19.44 -1.90 28.52
N LEU A 257 20.13 -2.89 27.93
CA LEU A 257 21.46 -3.35 28.35
C LEU A 257 22.61 -2.56 27.70
N GLY A 258 22.29 -1.70 26.72
CA GLY A 258 23.25 -0.89 25.97
C GLY A 258 23.78 -1.54 24.69
N ASP A 259 23.29 -2.72 24.31
CA ASP A 259 23.59 -3.30 23.00
C ASP A 259 22.94 -2.46 21.90
N GLU A 260 23.71 -2.19 20.85
CA GLU A 260 23.28 -1.37 19.71
C GLU A 260 23.40 -2.16 18.41
N VAL A 261 22.33 -2.15 17.61
CA VAL A 261 22.29 -2.74 16.28
C VAL A 261 21.73 -1.72 15.30
N VAL A 262 22.51 -1.41 14.26
CA VAL A 262 22.02 -0.61 13.12
C VAL A 262 21.38 -1.54 12.11
N ILE A 263 20.10 -1.36 11.81
CA ILE A 263 19.40 -2.04 10.71
C ILE A 263 19.39 -1.16 9.46
N ASN A 264 19.70 -1.76 8.32
CA ASN A 264 19.63 -1.09 7.02
C ASN A 264 18.36 -1.47 6.27
N GLU A 265 18.19 -0.90 5.09
CA GLU A 265 17.10 -1.22 4.19
C GLU A 265 16.94 -2.74 4.00
N ARG A 266 15.70 -3.20 4.14
CA ARG A 266 15.27 -4.59 4.09
C ARG A 266 15.91 -5.48 5.14
N GLU A 267 16.18 -4.91 6.31
CA GLU A 267 16.58 -5.66 7.49
C GLU A 267 15.56 -5.49 8.61
N ALA A 268 15.39 -6.57 9.37
CA ALA A 268 14.58 -6.58 10.58
C ALA A 268 15.32 -7.27 11.71
N ILE A 269 14.98 -6.87 12.93
CA ILE A 269 15.38 -7.55 14.17
C ILE A 269 14.16 -7.68 15.08
N ALA A 270 14.21 -8.64 15.98
CA ALA A 270 13.31 -8.72 17.11
C ALA A 270 14.08 -8.46 18.41
N ALA A 271 13.41 -7.87 19.38
CA ALA A 271 13.97 -7.62 20.70
C ALA A 271 12.93 -7.90 21.79
N SER A 272 13.36 -8.45 22.91
CA SER A 272 12.48 -8.68 24.06
C SER A 272 12.67 -7.63 25.15
N ALA A 273 11.66 -7.42 25.98
CA ALA A 273 11.76 -6.57 27.18
C ALA A 273 12.86 -7.04 28.16
N GLY A 274 13.28 -8.31 28.08
CA GLY A 274 14.41 -8.85 28.84
C GLY A 274 15.79 -8.45 28.32
N GLY A 275 15.86 -7.64 27.26
CA GLY A 275 17.11 -7.10 26.72
C GLY A 275 17.77 -7.95 25.66
N SER A 276 17.18 -9.06 25.20
CA SER A 276 17.74 -9.80 24.05
C SER A 276 17.45 -9.09 22.73
N ILE A 277 18.42 -9.08 21.81
CA ILE A 277 18.26 -8.68 20.40
C ILE A 277 18.56 -9.88 19.51
N SER A 278 17.70 -10.17 18.53
CA SER A 278 17.89 -11.25 17.57
C SER A 278 18.99 -10.92 16.55
N GLU A 279 19.45 -11.94 15.83
CA GLU A 279 20.21 -11.69 14.59
C GLU A 279 19.36 -10.92 13.56
N LYS A 280 20.07 -10.21 12.67
CA LYS A 280 19.44 -9.50 11.56
C LYS A 280 18.83 -10.49 10.58
N ARG A 281 17.58 -10.22 10.19
CA ARG A 281 16.86 -10.98 9.18
C ARG A 281 16.62 -10.12 7.96
N LYS A 282 16.58 -10.76 6.78
CA LYS A 282 16.29 -10.07 5.52
C LYS A 282 14.79 -10.03 5.26
N ILE A 283 14.30 -8.84 4.94
CA ILE A 283 12.92 -8.62 4.52
C ILE A 283 12.85 -8.88 2.99
N PRO A 284 11.98 -9.79 2.53
CA PRO A 284 11.87 -10.08 1.10
C PRO A 284 11.28 -8.90 0.32
N ASP A 285 11.45 -8.93 -1.00
CA ASP A 285 10.75 -8.02 -1.90
C ASP A 285 9.23 -8.20 -1.83
N PRO A 286 8.45 -7.09 -1.88
CA PRO A 286 7.01 -7.19 -2.01
C PRO A 286 6.65 -7.92 -3.32
N PRO A 287 5.74 -8.90 -3.30
CA PRO A 287 5.33 -9.59 -4.50
C PRO A 287 4.70 -8.64 -5.53
N PHE A 288 4.72 -9.06 -6.79
CA PHE A 288 4.06 -8.35 -7.89
C PHE A 288 2.75 -9.07 -8.23
N PRO A 289 1.59 -8.49 -7.92
CA PRO A 289 0.31 -8.91 -8.47
C PRO A 289 0.38 -8.98 -9.99
N VAL A 290 -0.13 -10.04 -10.62
CA VAL A 290 -0.09 -10.28 -12.08
C VAL A 290 -1.49 -10.41 -12.67
N GLU A 291 -2.35 -11.24 -12.10
CA GLU A 291 -3.76 -11.39 -12.49
C GLU A 291 -4.67 -11.39 -11.25
N PRO A 292 -5.90 -10.87 -11.33
CA PRO A 292 -6.49 -10.21 -12.48
C PRO A 292 -5.87 -8.83 -12.72
N GLN A 293 -5.82 -8.38 -13.98
CA GLN A 293 -5.41 -7.01 -14.33
C GLN A 293 -6.14 -5.97 -13.47
N ASN A 294 -5.44 -4.86 -13.17
CA ASN A 294 -6.04 -3.80 -12.39
C ASN A 294 -7.26 -3.22 -13.14
N ASN A 295 -8.39 -3.10 -12.45
CA ASN A 295 -9.70 -2.72 -12.95
C ASN A 295 -10.41 -3.77 -13.84
N ALA A 296 -10.01 -5.04 -13.79
CA ALA A 296 -10.74 -6.10 -14.49
C ALA A 296 -12.19 -6.22 -14.00
N GLY A 297 -13.09 -6.60 -14.90
CA GLY A 297 -14.50 -6.85 -14.62
C GLY A 297 -14.85 -8.33 -14.78
N PHE A 298 -15.66 -8.87 -13.88
CA PHE A 298 -16.14 -10.25 -13.90
C PHE A 298 -17.64 -10.31 -13.76
N ASP A 299 -18.30 -11.03 -14.67
CA ASP A 299 -19.70 -11.39 -14.56
C ASP A 299 -19.84 -12.68 -13.74
N VAL A 300 -20.44 -12.59 -12.56
CA VAL A 300 -20.65 -13.74 -11.66
C VAL A 300 -21.53 -14.81 -12.32
N GLY A 301 -22.41 -14.43 -13.26
CA GLY A 301 -23.25 -15.37 -14.00
C GLY A 301 -22.48 -16.18 -15.06
N GLN A 302 -21.33 -15.70 -15.52
CA GLN A 302 -20.49 -16.39 -16.51
C GLN A 302 -19.30 -17.10 -15.88
N LYS A 303 -18.72 -16.49 -14.82
CA LYS A 303 -17.53 -16.99 -14.14
C LYS A 303 -17.65 -16.70 -12.65
N ASP A 304 -17.85 -17.76 -11.87
CA ASP A 304 -18.02 -17.71 -10.41
C ASP A 304 -16.70 -17.86 -9.64
N VAL A 305 -15.61 -18.28 -10.30
CA VAL A 305 -14.28 -18.41 -9.70
C VAL A 305 -13.24 -17.69 -10.55
N ILE A 306 -12.46 -16.82 -9.90
CA ILE A 306 -11.29 -16.16 -10.51
C ILE A 306 -10.00 -16.65 -9.86
N GLU A 307 -8.89 -16.50 -10.58
CA GLU A 307 -7.57 -16.81 -10.06
C GLU A 307 -6.81 -15.50 -9.81
N LEU A 308 -6.35 -15.32 -8.58
CA LEU A 308 -5.40 -14.30 -8.19
C LEU A 308 -4.01 -14.89 -8.39
N VAL A 309 -3.14 -14.21 -9.13
CA VAL A 309 -1.78 -14.66 -9.48
C VAL A 309 -0.80 -13.56 -9.13
N TRP A 310 0.31 -13.92 -8.49
CA TRP A 310 1.42 -13.02 -8.18
C TRP A 310 2.77 -13.65 -8.49
N ARG A 311 3.82 -12.83 -8.48
CA ARG A 311 5.22 -13.27 -8.60
C ARG A 311 6.06 -12.65 -7.49
N GLY A 312 7.22 -13.23 -7.19
CA GLY A 312 8.13 -12.69 -6.16
C GLY A 312 7.93 -13.28 -4.77
N ARG A 313 7.26 -14.44 -4.65
CA ARG A 313 7.30 -15.21 -3.41
C ARG A 313 8.73 -15.74 -3.18
N PRO A 314 9.29 -15.65 -1.97
CA PRO A 314 10.59 -16.21 -1.65
C PRO A 314 10.62 -17.73 -1.86
N VAL A 315 11.77 -18.28 -2.26
CA VAL A 315 11.95 -19.73 -2.37
C VAL A 315 11.80 -20.37 -0.99
N GLY A 316 10.87 -21.32 -0.86
CA GLY A 316 10.54 -21.93 0.43
C GLY A 316 9.71 -21.04 1.38
N GLY A 317 9.43 -19.80 0.99
CA GLY A 317 8.58 -18.87 1.72
C GLY A 317 7.10 -18.96 1.36
N ALA A 318 6.31 -18.10 1.98
CA ALA A 318 4.87 -17.96 1.78
C ALA A 318 4.51 -16.52 1.37
N VAL A 319 3.22 -16.28 1.18
CA VAL A 319 2.67 -14.93 1.10
C VAL A 319 1.50 -14.77 2.06
N HIS A 320 1.27 -13.53 2.49
CA HIS A 320 0.04 -13.08 3.11
C HIS A 320 -0.84 -12.46 2.02
N LEU A 321 -2.01 -13.04 1.75
CA LEU A 321 -2.97 -12.52 0.77
C LEU A 321 -4.17 -11.91 1.49
N GLN A 322 -4.53 -10.68 1.10
CA GLN A 322 -5.76 -10.02 1.55
C GLN A 322 -6.65 -9.64 0.38
N VAL A 323 -7.95 -9.85 0.54
CA VAL A 323 -9.01 -9.38 -0.37
C VAL A 323 -10.06 -8.65 0.47
N SER A 324 -10.40 -7.43 0.07
CA SER A 324 -11.29 -6.55 0.82
C SER A 324 -12.29 -5.86 -0.10
N ARG A 325 -13.44 -5.47 0.45
CA ARG A 325 -14.36 -4.50 -0.17
C ARG A 325 -13.87 -3.05 -0.03
N SER A 326 -12.91 -2.82 0.86
CA SER A 326 -12.30 -1.52 1.11
C SER A 326 -10.92 -1.40 0.50
N LYS A 327 -10.57 -0.22 -0.02
CA LYS A 327 -9.21 0.05 -0.52
C LYS A 327 -8.16 0.09 0.59
N ILE A 328 -8.60 0.37 1.81
CA ILE A 328 -7.78 0.53 3.01
C ILE A 328 -7.61 -0.79 3.79
N PHE A 329 -8.31 -1.85 3.38
CA PHE A 329 -8.27 -3.18 3.98
C PHE A 329 -8.69 -3.19 5.46
N ASP A 330 -9.79 -2.49 5.77
CA ASP A 330 -10.49 -2.58 7.05
C ASP A 330 -10.87 -4.03 7.36
N ASP A 331 -10.53 -4.51 8.57
CA ASP A 331 -10.78 -5.87 9.06
C ASP A 331 -12.26 -6.28 8.93
N ALA A 332 -13.21 -5.36 9.13
CA ALA A 332 -14.64 -5.62 9.00
C ALA A 332 -15.10 -5.81 7.55
N GLN A 333 -14.28 -5.40 6.58
CA GLN A 333 -14.53 -5.51 5.14
C GLN A 333 -13.54 -6.48 4.45
N LEU A 334 -12.75 -7.25 5.20
CA LEU A 334 -11.92 -8.31 4.67
C LEU A 334 -12.80 -9.53 4.31
N ASP A 335 -12.86 -9.85 3.02
CA ASP A 335 -13.51 -11.06 2.53
C ASP A 335 -12.54 -12.26 2.60
N VAL A 336 -11.23 -12.01 2.48
CA VAL A 336 -10.18 -13.03 2.61
C VAL A 336 -8.99 -12.45 3.36
N ASP A 337 -8.55 -13.14 4.41
CA ASP A 337 -7.28 -12.89 5.09
C ASP A 337 -6.51 -14.22 5.21
N ALA A 338 -5.64 -14.49 4.24
CA ALA A 338 -4.84 -15.70 4.19
C ALA A 338 -3.40 -15.38 4.58
N SER A 339 -3.11 -15.43 5.88
CA SER A 339 -1.82 -15.01 6.46
C SER A 339 -0.64 -15.89 6.08
N TYR A 340 -0.88 -17.11 5.58
CA TYR A 340 0.19 -18.01 5.14
C TYR A 340 -0.23 -18.86 3.94
N LEU A 341 0.23 -18.46 2.75
CA LEU A 341 -0.02 -19.18 1.51
C LEU A 341 1.29 -19.52 0.80
N ALA A 342 1.68 -20.80 0.82
CA ALA A 342 2.87 -21.32 0.13
C ALA A 342 2.61 -21.60 -1.37
N ARG A 343 1.92 -20.67 -2.05
CA ARG A 343 1.58 -20.77 -3.47
C ARG A 343 1.73 -19.40 -4.13
N ASP A 344 1.81 -19.42 -5.45
CA ASP A 344 1.89 -18.20 -6.28
C ASP A 344 0.52 -17.80 -6.88
N THR A 345 -0.50 -18.60 -6.57
CA THR A 345 -1.89 -18.35 -6.98
C THR A 345 -2.89 -18.70 -5.88
N ALA A 346 -4.06 -18.06 -5.92
CA ALA A 346 -5.24 -18.38 -5.13
C ALA A 346 -6.49 -18.37 -6.01
N ARG A 347 -7.39 -19.32 -5.78
CA ARG A 347 -8.72 -19.35 -6.42
C ARG A 347 -9.71 -18.66 -5.50
N LEU A 348 -10.31 -17.58 -5.98
CA LEU A 348 -11.31 -16.80 -5.26
C LEU A 348 -12.69 -17.03 -5.88
N ARG A 349 -13.65 -17.47 -5.06
CA ARG A 349 -15.05 -17.54 -5.47
C ARG A 349 -15.69 -16.15 -5.37
N LEU A 350 -16.34 -15.72 -6.43
CA LEU A 350 -17.08 -14.47 -6.50
C LEU A 350 -18.47 -14.68 -5.89
N VAL A 351 -18.66 -14.20 -4.66
CA VAL A 351 -19.89 -14.47 -3.91
C VAL A 351 -20.93 -13.35 -4.10
N ALA A 352 -20.51 -12.11 -4.29
CA ALA A 352 -21.43 -10.99 -4.43
C ALA A 352 -20.89 -9.90 -5.37
N PRO A 353 -21.75 -9.25 -6.16
CA PRO A 353 -21.38 -8.08 -6.95
C PRO A 353 -20.73 -6.98 -6.09
N GLY A 354 -19.94 -6.13 -6.73
CA GLY A 354 -19.30 -4.97 -6.11
C GLY A 354 -17.84 -4.81 -6.50
N THR A 355 -17.17 -3.86 -5.86
CA THR A 355 -15.74 -3.60 -6.08
C THR A 355 -14.95 -4.33 -5.01
N TYR A 356 -13.82 -4.91 -5.43
CA TYR A 356 -12.89 -5.62 -4.58
C TYR A 356 -11.49 -5.07 -4.77
N PHE A 357 -10.73 -5.08 -3.70
CA PHE A 357 -9.32 -4.71 -3.64
C PHE A 357 -8.54 -5.91 -3.12
N TRP A 358 -7.36 -6.14 -3.66
CA TRP A 358 -6.48 -7.20 -3.15
C TRP A 358 -5.03 -6.76 -3.15
N ARG A 359 -4.30 -7.30 -2.18
CA ARG A 359 -2.87 -7.06 -1.97
C ARG A 359 -2.23 -8.32 -1.43
N VAL A 360 -0.91 -8.39 -1.58
CA VAL A 360 -0.11 -9.54 -1.18
C VAL A 360 1.23 -9.07 -0.61
N ALA A 361 1.68 -9.67 0.48
CA ALA A 361 3.00 -9.46 1.08
C ALA A 361 3.76 -10.79 1.10
N ALA A 362 5.07 -10.76 0.89
CA ALA A 362 5.95 -11.91 0.96
C ALA A 362 6.29 -12.24 2.42
N LEU A 363 6.47 -13.53 2.70
CA LEU A 363 6.91 -14.05 3.98
C LEU A 363 8.12 -14.95 3.70
N ALA A 364 9.32 -14.48 4.09
CA ALA A 364 10.52 -15.32 4.01
C ALA A 364 10.55 -16.32 5.17
N ASP A 365 10.17 -15.85 6.36
CA ASP A 365 9.88 -16.64 7.56
C ASP A 365 8.43 -16.36 8.03
N ARG A 366 7.98 -16.99 9.12
CA ARG A 366 6.62 -16.77 9.66
C ARG A 366 6.44 -15.44 10.39
N ILE A 367 7.47 -14.62 10.50
CA ILE A 367 7.53 -13.56 11.50
C ILE A 367 7.53 -12.19 10.83
N THR A 368 8.37 -11.96 9.82
CA THR A 368 8.51 -10.63 9.21
C THR A 368 7.98 -10.61 7.77
N PRO A 369 6.78 -10.07 7.53
CA PRO A 369 6.28 -9.86 6.18
C PRO A 369 7.06 -8.74 5.48
N SER A 370 7.13 -8.81 4.15
CA SER A 370 7.47 -7.65 3.33
C SER A 370 6.42 -6.56 3.47
N GLU A 371 6.68 -5.43 2.85
CA GLU A 371 5.63 -4.49 2.50
C GLU A 371 4.52 -5.14 1.69
N TRP A 372 3.32 -4.56 1.77
CA TRP A 372 2.25 -4.90 0.87
C TRP A 372 2.60 -4.49 -0.57
N SER A 373 2.22 -5.34 -1.51
CA SER A 373 2.26 -5.00 -2.92
C SER A 373 1.29 -3.87 -3.28
N ALA A 374 1.45 -3.33 -4.49
CA ALA A 374 0.51 -2.38 -5.05
C ALA A 374 -0.91 -2.97 -5.07
N VAL A 375 -1.85 -2.24 -4.48
CA VAL A 375 -3.25 -2.66 -4.39
C VAL A 375 -3.83 -2.78 -5.80
N ARG A 376 -4.39 -3.95 -6.10
CA ARG A 376 -5.15 -4.17 -7.34
C ARG A 376 -6.64 -4.14 -7.07
N ARG A 377 -7.39 -3.60 -8.02
CA ARG A 377 -8.85 -3.52 -7.99
C ARG A 377 -9.45 -4.43 -9.05
N PHE A 378 -10.57 -5.06 -8.75
CA PHE A 378 -11.45 -5.67 -9.76
C PHE A 378 -12.92 -5.45 -9.39
N ARG A 379 -13.81 -5.55 -10.37
CA ARG A 379 -15.26 -5.39 -10.19
C ARG A 379 -15.98 -6.68 -10.53
N VAL A 380 -16.89 -7.08 -9.67
CA VAL A 380 -17.83 -8.17 -9.91
C VAL A 380 -19.19 -7.56 -10.20
N PHE A 381 -19.83 -8.00 -11.26
CA PHE A 381 -21.19 -7.61 -11.62
C PHE A 381 -22.02 -8.85 -11.95
N SER A 382 -23.33 -8.68 -12.04
CA SER A 382 -24.24 -9.70 -12.53
C SER A 382 -24.95 -9.10 -13.73
N SER A 383 -24.76 -9.70 -14.91
CA SER A 383 -25.58 -9.36 -16.07
C SER A 383 -26.89 -10.12 -15.94
N SER A 384 -27.87 -9.58 -15.21
CA SER A 384 -29.24 -9.98 -15.48
C SER A 384 -29.55 -9.50 -16.89
N ALA A 385 -29.69 -10.42 -17.83
CA ALA A 385 -30.41 -10.12 -19.06
C ALA A 385 -31.84 -9.79 -18.62
N ASP A 386 -32.13 -8.53 -18.32
CA ASP A 386 -33.50 -8.07 -18.42
C ASP A 386 -33.89 -8.39 -19.87
N PRO A 387 -34.88 -9.27 -20.12
CA PRO A 387 -35.50 -9.25 -21.42
C PRO A 387 -35.99 -7.81 -21.55
N LEU A 388 -35.38 -7.05 -22.46
CA LEU A 388 -35.93 -5.80 -22.94
C LEU A 388 -37.43 -6.01 -23.00
N LEU A 389 -38.19 -5.24 -22.21
CA LEU A 389 -39.63 -5.16 -22.34
C LEU A 389 -39.88 -4.88 -23.82
N SER A 390 -40.13 -5.94 -24.58
CA SER A 390 -40.61 -5.83 -25.94
C SER A 390 -42.04 -5.41 -25.75
N ASP A 391 -42.25 -4.11 -25.58
CA ASP A 391 -43.57 -3.53 -25.71
C ASP A 391 -44.00 -3.74 -27.16
N THR A 392 -44.64 -4.89 -27.36
CA THR A 392 -45.23 -5.34 -28.62
C THR A 392 -46.69 -4.93 -28.69
N THR A 393 -47.16 -4.12 -27.74
CA THR A 393 -48.55 -3.68 -27.63
C THR A 393 -48.66 -2.26 -28.18
N PRO A 394 -49.04 -2.09 -29.45
CA PRO A 394 -49.31 -0.76 -29.97
C PRO A 394 -50.45 -0.11 -29.17
N PRO A 395 -50.37 1.21 -28.86
CA PRO A 395 -51.42 1.91 -28.16
C PRO A 395 -52.73 1.86 -28.97
N LYS A 396 -53.87 1.74 -28.28
CA LYS A 396 -55.18 1.76 -28.93
C LYS A 396 -55.40 3.10 -29.62
N LEU A 397 -55.66 3.05 -30.93
CA LEU A 397 -56.00 4.21 -31.74
C LEU A 397 -57.35 4.78 -31.27
N VAL A 398 -57.33 5.97 -30.66
CA VAL A 398 -58.55 6.73 -30.37
C VAL A 398 -58.76 7.72 -31.50
N VAL A 399 -59.77 7.46 -32.33
CA VAL A 399 -60.15 8.36 -33.42
C VAL A 399 -61.27 9.26 -32.91
N TYR A 400 -61.03 10.56 -32.85
CA TYR A 400 -62.07 11.55 -32.61
C TYR A 400 -62.78 11.86 -33.93
N PRO A 401 -64.11 11.66 -34.03
CA PRO A 401 -64.85 12.06 -35.22
C PRO A 401 -64.87 13.60 -35.36
N PRO A 402 -64.95 14.11 -36.61
CA PRO A 402 -64.87 15.53 -36.93
C PRO A 402 -66.03 16.38 -36.39
#